data_AF-A0A923M7L6-F1
#
_entry.id   AF-A0A923M7L6-F1
#
_cell.length_a   1.000
_cell.length_b   1.000
_cell.length_c   1.000
_cell.angle_alpha   90.00
_cell.angle_beta   90.00
_cell.angle_gamma   90.00
#
_symmetry.space_group_name_H-M   'P 1'
#
loop_
_entity.id
_entity.type
_entity.pdbx_description
1 polymer ?
#
loop_
_entity_poly.entity_id
_entity_poly.type
_entity_poly.pdbx_seq_one_letter_code
_entity_poly.pdbx_strand_id
1 'polypeptide(L)'
;MGRNVEEIISALPAGRRKRIETQARRIADEMIREADSLAAMRKATGRTQTELAQVLGVTQHAVSQIERRTDLYVSTLQRYVEALGYKLEVTLVTPENRRVPLESFHPWLQPVADTKPRAAPARPGRAGLPRRSERPNRPAASNAKKTGPRGAG
;
A
#
# COMPACT_ATOMS: atom_id res chain seq x y z
N MET A 1 -8.59 -19.08 25.06
CA MET A 1 -8.54 -17.97 24.10
C MET A 1 -7.89 -16.79 24.79
N GLY A 2 -6.87 -16.16 24.18
CA GLY A 2 -6.18 -15.02 24.78
C GLY A 2 -7.06 -13.77 24.78
N ARG A 3 -6.97 -12.94 25.83
CA ARG A 3 -7.68 -11.66 25.92
C ARG A 3 -7.30 -10.76 24.74
N ASN A 4 -8.29 -10.14 24.09
CA ASN A 4 -8.03 -9.17 23.03
C ASN A 4 -7.49 -7.87 23.64
N VAL A 5 -6.54 -7.22 22.96
CA VAL A 5 -5.92 -5.96 23.43
C VAL A 5 -6.98 -4.89 23.67
N GLU A 6 -8.02 -4.83 22.85
CA GLU A 6 -9.12 -3.87 22.96
C GLU A 6 -9.91 -4.04 24.25
N GLU A 7 -10.11 -5.29 24.65
CA GLU A 7 -10.84 -5.69 25.86
C GLU A 7 -10.04 -5.33 27.12
N ILE A 8 -8.71 -5.50 27.06
CA ILE A 8 -7.80 -5.08 28.13
C ILE A 8 -7.82 -3.55 28.27
N ILE A 9 -7.72 -2.82 27.16
CA ILE A 9 -7.74 -1.34 27.16
C ILE A 9 -9.08 -0.82 27.71
N SER A 10 -10.19 -1.44 27.31
CA SER A 10 -11.54 -1.11 27.75
C SER A 10 -11.80 -1.42 29.22
N ALA A 11 -10.98 -2.26 29.86
CA ALA A 11 -11.04 -2.56 31.28
C ALA A 11 -10.18 -1.61 32.15
N LEU A 12 -9.32 -0.77 31.54
CA LEU A 12 -8.42 0.11 32.31
C LEU A 12 -9.17 1.31 32.93
N PRO A 13 -8.70 1.91 34.04
CA PRO A 13 -9.23 3.18 34.54
C PRO A 13 -9.05 4.33 33.53
N ALA A 14 -9.99 5.28 33.49
CA ALA A 14 -9.97 6.39 32.52
C ALA A 14 -8.66 7.21 32.53
N GLY A 15 -8.09 7.45 33.72
CA GLY A 15 -6.80 8.14 33.86
C GLY A 15 -5.63 7.38 33.23
N ARG A 16 -5.67 6.04 33.23
CA ARG A 16 -4.66 5.19 32.59
C ARG A 16 -4.85 5.13 31.08
N ARG A 17 -6.09 5.05 30.59
CA ARG A 17 -6.41 5.13 29.15
C ARG A 17 -5.88 6.44 28.54
N LYS A 18 -6.16 7.58 29.19
CA LYS A 18 -5.70 8.90 28.72
C LYS A 18 -4.18 9.01 28.64
N ARG A 19 -3.45 8.46 29.62
CA ARG A 19 -1.97 8.41 29.61
C ARG A 19 -1.45 7.54 28.47
N ILE A 20 -2.03 6.37 28.26
CA ILE A 20 -1.65 5.47 27.15
C ILE A 20 -1.89 6.15 25.81
N GLU A 21 -3.04 6.80 25.63
CA GLU A 21 -3.38 7.52 24.40
C GLU A 21 -2.41 8.69 24.13
N THR A 22 -2.10 9.47 25.17
CA THR A 22 -1.14 10.58 25.05
C THR A 22 0.26 10.06 24.65
N GLN A 23 0.69 8.95 25.27
CA GLN A 23 1.97 8.34 24.95
C GLN A 23 2.00 7.75 23.54
N ALA A 24 0.91 7.07 23.13
CA ALA A 24 0.78 6.52 21.79
C ALA A 24 0.85 7.61 20.71
N ARG A 25 0.17 8.75 20.94
CA ARG A 25 0.24 9.92 20.04
C ARG A 25 1.66 10.45 19.93
N ARG A 26 2.35 10.63 21.06
CA ARG A 26 3.74 11.11 21.05
C ARG A 26 4.67 10.20 20.25
N ILE A 27 4.57 8.89 20.45
CA ILE A 27 5.38 7.91 19.70
C ILE A 27 5.03 7.95 18.21
N ALA A 28 3.74 8.05 17.86
CA ALA A 28 3.30 8.18 16.48
C ALA A 28 3.87 9.45 15.82
N ASP A 29 3.85 10.58 16.52
CA ASP A 29 4.40 11.85 16.02
C ASP A 29 5.92 11.76 15.77
N GLU A 30 6.67 11.13 16.69
CA GLU A 30 8.11 10.87 16.53
C GLU A 30 8.37 9.99 15.29
N MET A 31 7.62 8.89 15.14
CA MET A 31 7.74 8.01 13.98
C MET A 31 7.33 8.65 12.65
N ILE A 32 6.36 9.57 12.66
CA ILE A 32 5.93 10.29 11.43
C ILE A 32 6.97 11.29 10.98
N ARG A 33 7.71 11.93 11.89
CA ARG A 33 8.81 12.84 11.52
C ARG A 33 9.91 12.13 10.73
N GLU A 34 10.09 10.85 10.98
CA GLU A 34 11.06 9.97 10.29
C GLU A 34 10.42 9.19 9.13
N ALA A 35 9.13 9.39 8.84
CA ALA A 35 8.43 8.60 7.85
C ALA A 35 8.69 9.10 6.42
N ASP A 36 9.36 8.28 5.62
CA ASP A 36 9.63 8.57 4.19
C ASP A 36 8.48 8.17 3.24
N SER A 37 7.37 7.61 3.76
CA SER A 37 6.24 7.15 2.94
C SER A 37 4.90 7.16 3.67
N LEU A 38 3.81 7.21 2.90
CA LEU A 38 2.43 7.09 3.42
C LEU A 38 2.22 5.79 4.19
N ALA A 39 2.81 4.69 3.71
CA ALA A 39 2.75 3.40 4.41
C ALA A 39 3.44 3.45 5.78
N ALA A 40 4.56 4.18 5.89
CA ALA A 40 5.24 4.39 7.17
C ALA A 40 4.40 5.27 8.10
N MET A 41 3.82 6.36 7.59
CA MET A 41 2.90 7.21 8.37
C MET A 41 1.69 6.42 8.90
N ARG A 42 1.07 5.58 8.06
CA ARG A 42 -0.04 4.72 8.51
C ARG A 42 0.40 3.76 9.62
N LYS A 43 1.55 3.10 9.46
CA LYS A 43 2.08 2.19 10.49
C LYS A 43 2.37 2.91 11.80
N ALA A 44 2.92 4.13 11.75
CA ALA A 44 3.16 4.96 12.92
C ALA A 44 1.87 5.26 13.71
N THR A 45 0.74 5.40 13.01
CA THR A 45 -0.58 5.57 13.65
C THR A 45 -1.21 4.27 14.15
N GLY A 46 -0.56 3.12 13.98
CA GLY A 46 -1.09 1.81 14.37
C GLY A 46 -2.25 1.29 13.51
N ARG A 47 -2.58 1.94 12.38
CA ARG A 47 -3.69 1.52 11.51
C ARG A 47 -3.27 0.49 10.48
N THR A 48 -4.14 -0.48 10.22
CA THR A 48 -4.04 -1.41 9.09
C THR A 48 -4.54 -0.78 7.79
N GLN A 49 -4.18 -1.36 6.64
CA GLN A 49 -4.72 -0.90 5.36
C GLN A 49 -6.24 -1.11 5.25
N THR A 50 -6.78 -2.13 5.92
CA THR A 50 -8.21 -2.44 5.93
C THR A 50 -8.98 -1.40 6.75
N GLU A 51 -8.49 -1.05 7.94
CA GLU A 51 -9.09 0.01 8.76
C GLU A 51 -9.07 1.35 8.03
N LEU A 52 -7.94 1.69 7.41
CA LEU A 52 -7.85 2.94 6.64
C LEU A 52 -8.79 2.94 5.41
N ALA A 53 -8.93 1.79 4.74
CA ALA A 53 -9.83 1.63 3.61
C ALA A 53 -11.30 1.84 4.02
N GLN A 54 -11.70 1.35 5.19
CA GLN A 54 -13.04 1.55 5.74
C GLN A 54 -13.33 3.03 6.00
N VAL A 55 -12.39 3.77 6.61
CA VAL A 55 -12.54 5.21 6.87
C VAL A 55 -12.64 6.00 5.56
N LEU A 56 -11.84 5.61 4.55
CA LEU A 56 -11.82 6.27 3.24
C LEU A 56 -12.98 5.84 2.30
N GLY A 57 -13.76 4.82 2.66
CA GLY A 57 -14.80 4.26 1.79
C GLY A 57 -14.26 3.61 0.51
N VAL A 58 -13.02 3.09 0.54
CA VAL A 58 -12.36 2.45 -0.60
C VAL A 58 -11.97 0.99 -0.29
N THR A 59 -11.40 0.28 -1.25
CA THR A 59 -10.91 -1.09 -1.03
C THR A 59 -9.50 -1.08 -0.41
N GLN A 60 -9.15 -2.13 0.32
CA GLN A 60 -7.78 -2.32 0.82
C GLN A 60 -6.74 -2.32 -0.32
N HIS A 61 -7.11 -2.85 -1.49
CA HIS A 61 -6.27 -2.77 -2.69
C HIS A 61 -6.05 -1.33 -3.14
N ALA A 62 -7.08 -0.46 -3.10
CA ALA A 62 -6.94 0.95 -3.45
C ALA A 62 -5.97 1.68 -2.50
N VAL A 63 -6.04 1.41 -1.19
CA VAL A 63 -5.07 1.94 -0.21
C VAL A 63 -3.64 1.49 -0.55
N SER A 64 -3.45 0.21 -0.88
CA SER A 64 -2.15 -0.31 -1.31
C SER A 64 -1.61 0.38 -2.57
N GLN A 65 -2.48 0.76 -3.51
CA GLN A 65 -2.09 1.50 -4.70
C GLN A 65 -1.72 2.95 -4.37
N ILE A 66 -2.50 3.62 -3.51
CA ILE A 66 -2.22 4.99 -3.06
C ILE A 66 -0.84 5.06 -2.40
N GLU A 67 -0.54 4.12 -1.48
CA GLU A 67 0.74 4.07 -0.74
C GLU A 67 1.98 3.84 -1.63
N ARG A 68 1.79 3.29 -2.84
CA ARG A 68 2.90 2.98 -3.77
C ARG A 68 3.10 4.03 -4.85
N ARG A 69 2.18 4.96 -5.02
CA ARG A 69 2.26 5.98 -6.07
C ARG A 69 3.22 7.09 -5.65
N THR A 70 4.05 7.51 -6.60
CA THR A 70 4.95 8.67 -6.45
C THR A 70 4.25 9.99 -6.78
N ASP A 71 3.12 9.93 -7.49
CA ASP A 71 2.30 11.08 -7.84
C ASP A 71 0.84 10.83 -7.45
N LEU A 72 0.27 11.77 -6.70
CA LEU A 72 -1.06 11.72 -6.14
C LEU A 72 -1.69 13.10 -6.26
N TYR A 73 -2.97 13.14 -6.62
CA TYR A 73 -3.74 14.38 -6.46
C TYR A 73 -3.69 14.82 -5.00
N VAL A 74 -3.46 16.11 -4.78
CA VAL A 74 -3.37 16.70 -3.43
C VAL A 74 -4.66 16.44 -2.63
N SER A 75 -5.82 16.38 -3.29
CA SER A 75 -7.09 15.98 -2.66
C SER A 75 -7.11 14.53 -2.16
N THR A 76 -6.42 13.61 -2.83
CA THR A 76 -6.30 12.21 -2.38
C THR A 76 -5.36 12.11 -1.17
N LEU A 77 -4.26 12.87 -1.20
CA LEU A 77 -3.35 12.98 -0.08
C LEU A 77 -4.05 13.57 1.15
N GLN A 78 -4.83 14.65 0.96
CA GLN A 78 -5.61 15.27 2.04
C GLN A 78 -6.58 14.28 2.68
N ARG A 79 -7.40 13.57 1.89
CA ARG A 79 -8.34 12.57 2.41
C ARG A 79 -7.61 11.47 3.17
N TYR A 80 -6.46 11.02 2.66
CA TYR A 80 -5.64 9.99 3.29
C TYR A 80 -5.13 10.43 4.66
N VAL A 81 -4.53 11.63 4.77
CA VAL A 81 -3.99 12.12 6.05
C VAL A 81 -5.11 12.49 7.04
N GLU A 82 -6.26 12.95 6.57
CA GLU A 82 -7.44 13.20 7.41
C GLU A 82 -8.03 11.92 7.98
N ALA A 83 -8.08 10.84 7.20
CA ALA A 83 -8.46 9.52 7.69
C ALA A 83 -7.48 8.98 8.75
N LEU A 84 -6.24 9.47 8.75
CA LEU A 84 -5.26 9.22 9.80
C LEU A 84 -5.43 10.14 11.02
N GLY A 85 -6.21 11.21 10.92
CA GLY A 85 -6.43 12.21 11.97
C GLY A 85 -5.52 13.44 11.89
N TYR A 86 -4.81 13.64 10.78
CA TYR A 86 -3.94 14.79 10.55
C TYR A 86 -4.57 15.77 9.58
N LYS A 87 -4.05 17.00 9.57
CA LYS A 87 -4.40 18.04 8.60
C LYS A 87 -3.27 18.19 7.59
N LEU A 88 -3.61 18.48 6.34
CA LEU A 88 -2.65 18.78 5.29
C LEU A 88 -2.42 20.29 5.20
N GLU A 89 -1.17 20.71 5.34
CA GLU A 89 -0.72 22.07 5.04
C GLU A 89 0.31 22.02 3.90
N VAL A 90 0.17 22.92 2.93
CA VAL A 90 1.12 23.04 1.81
C VAL A 90 1.99 24.26 2.06
N THR A 91 3.31 24.06 2.02
CA THR A 91 4.30 25.10 2.32
C THR A 91 5.30 25.20 1.18
N LEU A 92 5.57 26.42 0.72
CA LEU A 92 6.69 26.69 -0.20
C LEU A 92 7.98 26.82 0.59
N VAL A 93 9.07 26.27 0.04
CA VAL A 93 10.42 26.47 0.58
C VAL A 93 11.20 27.35 -0.38
N THR A 94 11.65 28.52 0.10
CA THR A 94 12.46 29.43 -0.72
C THR A 94 13.90 28.93 -0.84
N PRO A 95 14.70 29.41 -1.81
CA PRO A 95 16.12 29.07 -1.90
C PRO A 95 16.92 29.37 -0.61
N GLU A 96 16.48 30.37 0.17
CA GLU A 96 17.05 30.73 1.48
C GLU A 96 16.49 29.85 2.62
N ASN A 97 15.86 28.72 2.30
CA ASN A 97 15.25 27.77 3.21
C ASN A 97 14.14 28.35 4.10
N ARG A 98 13.50 29.45 3.66
CA ARG A 98 12.33 30.01 4.37
C ARG A 98 11.09 29.22 3.99
N ARG A 99 10.25 28.95 4.98
CA ARG A 99 8.97 28.25 4.82
C ARG A 99 7.84 29.26 4.75
N VAL A 100 7.12 29.28 3.63
CA VAL A 100 5.96 30.16 3.40
C VAL A 100 4.73 29.27 3.23
N PRO A 101 3.85 29.18 4.24
CA PRO A 101 2.60 28.43 4.15
C PRO A 101 1.70 29.01 3.04
N LEU A 102 1.06 28.15 2.27
CA LEU A 102 0.02 28.53 1.32
C LEU A 102 -1.34 28.48 2.01
N GLU A 103 -1.63 29.46 2.87
CA GLU A 103 -2.85 29.50 3.70
C GLU A 103 -4.15 29.46 2.88
N SER A 104 -4.15 30.00 1.66
CA SER A 104 -5.33 29.99 0.78
C SER A 104 -5.37 28.80 -0.18
N PHE A 105 -4.35 27.92 -0.17
CA PHE A 105 -4.28 26.77 -1.07
C PHE A 105 -5.02 25.58 -0.46
N HIS A 106 -6.33 25.57 -0.68
CA HIS A 106 -7.20 24.47 -0.28
C HIS A 106 -8.05 23.97 -1.46
N PRO A 107 -7.42 23.34 -2.48
CA PRO A 107 -8.15 22.80 -3.63
C PRO A 107 -9.17 21.72 -3.24
N TRP A 108 -9.08 21.16 -2.02
CA TRP A 108 -10.03 20.21 -1.44
C TRP A 108 -11.24 20.86 -0.75
N LEU A 109 -11.20 22.17 -0.46
CA LEU A 109 -12.36 22.92 0.08
C LEU A 109 -13.28 23.46 -1.02
N GLN A 110 -12.83 23.41 -2.28
CA GLN A 110 -13.73 23.62 -3.41
C GLN A 110 -14.51 22.34 -3.67
N PRO A 111 -15.79 22.40 -4.09
CA PRO A 111 -16.52 21.22 -4.54
C PRO A 111 -15.85 20.71 -5.82
N VAL A 112 -14.84 19.86 -5.64
CA VAL A 112 -14.25 19.08 -6.73
C VAL A 112 -15.32 18.07 -7.08
N ALA A 113 -16.11 18.36 -8.11
CA ALA A 113 -17.14 17.47 -8.64
C ALA A 113 -16.61 16.03 -8.62
N ASP A 114 -17.35 15.13 -7.97
CA ASP A 114 -16.98 13.75 -7.63
C ASP A 114 -16.12 13.09 -8.71
N THR A 115 -14.81 13.28 -8.62
CA THR A 115 -13.87 12.52 -9.41
C THR A 115 -13.60 11.27 -8.59
N LYS A 116 -14.45 10.26 -8.81
CA LYS A 116 -14.06 8.86 -8.61
C LYS A 116 -12.56 8.75 -8.95
N PRO A 117 -11.72 8.15 -8.10
CA PRO A 117 -10.30 8.01 -8.40
C PRO A 117 -10.20 7.42 -9.80
N ARG A 118 -9.77 8.24 -10.76
CA ARG A 118 -9.65 7.83 -12.15
C ARG A 118 -8.74 6.62 -12.11
N ALA A 119 -9.30 5.48 -12.54
CA ALA A 119 -8.56 4.23 -12.58
C ALA A 119 -7.23 4.52 -13.27
N ALA A 120 -6.13 4.04 -12.69
CA ALA A 120 -4.83 4.10 -13.35
C ALA A 120 -5.03 3.60 -14.79
N PRO A 121 -4.33 4.19 -15.79
CA PRO A 121 -4.39 3.65 -17.15
C PRO A 121 -4.13 2.14 -17.04
N ALA A 122 -5.05 1.35 -17.61
CA ALA A 122 -4.92 -0.10 -17.63
C ALA A 122 -3.51 -0.42 -18.11
N ARG A 123 -2.77 -1.21 -17.34
CA ARG A 123 -1.51 -1.79 -17.84
C ARG A 123 -1.85 -2.40 -19.20
N PRO A 124 -1.12 -2.10 -20.28
CA PRO A 124 -1.33 -2.79 -21.54
C PRO A 124 -1.31 -4.28 -21.21
N GLY A 125 -2.42 -4.96 -21.54
CA GLY A 125 -2.61 -6.35 -21.17
C GLY A 125 -1.36 -7.12 -21.56
N ARG A 126 -0.90 -8.02 -20.69
CA ARG A 126 0.04 -9.06 -21.11
C ARG A 126 -0.63 -9.78 -22.28
N ALA A 127 -0.27 -9.42 -23.50
CA ALA A 127 -0.55 -10.20 -24.68
C ALA A 127 -0.09 -11.61 -24.35
N GLY A 128 -1.04 -12.55 -24.38
CA GLY A 128 -0.81 -13.92 -23.95
C GLY A 128 0.43 -14.47 -24.64
N LEU A 129 1.44 -14.82 -23.85
CA LEU A 129 2.43 -15.79 -24.32
C LEU A 129 1.64 -17.05 -24.72
N PRO A 130 1.77 -17.54 -25.95
CA PRO A 130 1.06 -18.75 -26.36
C PRO A 130 1.47 -19.88 -25.42
N ARG A 131 0.47 -20.57 -24.86
CA ARG A 131 0.68 -21.80 -24.10
C ARG A 131 1.34 -22.79 -25.06
N ARG A 132 2.57 -23.18 -24.74
CA ARG A 132 3.32 -24.21 -25.46
C ARG A 132 2.75 -25.60 -25.11
N SER A 133 1.56 -25.90 -25.64
CA SER A 133 1.14 -27.26 -25.99
C SER A 133 1.45 -27.38 -27.48
N GLU A 134 2.27 -28.29 -28.00
CA GLU A 134 2.36 -29.71 -27.72
C GLU A 134 3.82 -30.18 -27.93
N ARG A 135 4.25 -31.18 -27.16
CA ARG A 135 5.44 -31.97 -27.53
C ARG A 135 5.01 -32.91 -28.67
N PRO A 136 5.67 -32.94 -29.83
CA PRO A 136 5.37 -33.96 -30.82
C PRO A 136 5.75 -35.34 -30.28
N ASN A 137 4.80 -36.24 -30.47
CA ASN A 137 4.82 -37.65 -30.10
C ASN A 137 6.08 -38.34 -30.63
N ARG A 138 6.73 -39.14 -29.78
CA ARG A 138 7.92 -39.93 -30.13
C ARG A 138 7.44 -41.22 -30.80
N PRO A 139 7.69 -41.49 -32.10
CA PRO A 139 7.32 -42.78 -32.67
C PRO A 139 8.28 -43.86 -32.18
N ALA A 140 7.72 -44.97 -31.73
CA ALA A 140 8.41 -46.21 -31.45
C ALA A 140 8.87 -46.86 -32.76
N ALA A 141 10.18 -47.00 -32.95
CA ALA A 141 10.77 -47.96 -33.89
C ALA A 141 11.33 -49.10 -33.03
N SER A 142 10.66 -50.24 -32.97
CA SER A 142 10.72 -51.34 -33.94
C SER A 142 12.02 -52.13 -33.85
N ASN A 143 11.82 -53.39 -33.46
CA ASN A 143 12.80 -54.44 -33.24
C ASN A 143 13.39 -54.92 -34.58
N ALA A 144 14.71 -54.95 -34.73
CA ALA A 144 15.39 -55.60 -35.84
C ALA A 144 16.67 -56.33 -35.38
N LYS A 145 16.54 -57.67 -35.37
CA LYS A 145 17.53 -58.75 -35.59
C LYS A 145 19.05 -58.42 -35.60
N LYS A 146 19.76 -59.10 -34.68
CA LYS A 146 20.74 -60.19 -34.94
C LYS A 146 21.84 -59.97 -36.00
N THR A 147 23.10 -59.79 -35.55
CA THR A 147 24.42 -60.34 -36.02
C THR A 147 25.55 -59.54 -35.31
N GLY A 148 26.34 -60.06 -34.35
CA GLY A 148 27.55 -60.91 -34.48
C GLY A 148 28.76 -60.19 -35.12
N PRO A 149 30.04 -60.53 -34.84
CA PRO A 149 30.75 -60.83 -33.58
C PRO A 149 32.09 -60.02 -33.45
N ARG A 150 32.95 -60.38 -32.48
CA ARG A 150 34.43 -60.13 -32.28
C ARG A 150 34.67 -59.52 -30.89
N GLY A 151 35.40 -60.15 -29.96
CA GLY A 151 36.80 -60.62 -30.07
C GLY A 151 37.71 -59.39 -30.13
N ALA A 152 38.77 -59.18 -29.36
CA ALA A 152 39.58 -60.01 -28.47
C ALA A 152 40.49 -59.03 -27.68
N GLY A 153 41.19 -59.54 -26.65
CA GLY A 153 42.35 -58.88 -26.06
C GLY A 153 42.13 -58.40 -24.63
#